data_AF-A0AAV6A7F2-F1
#
_entry.id   AF-A0AAV6A7F2-F1
#
_cell.length_a   1.000
_cell.length_b   1.000
_cell.length_c   1.000
_cell.angle_alpha   90.00
_cell.angle_beta   90.00
_cell.angle_gamma   90.00
#
_symmetry.space_group_name_H-M   'P 1'
#
loop_
_entity.id
_entity.type
_entity.pdbx_description
1 polymer ?
#
loop_
_entity_poly.entity_id
_entity_poly.type
_entity_poly.pdbx_seq_one_letter_code
_entity_poly.pdbx_strand_id
1 'polypeptide(L)' 'MNPDPKLSLPVHQVMLVVNGIHLLENLKLDELAGKQVYEFAFIMQPLKAQGFTGSTVAPVAVR' A
#
# COMPACT_ATOMS: atom_id res chain seq x y z
N MET A 1 -9.24 -3.15 17.48
CA MET A 1 -10.12 -2.08 16.94
C MET A 1 -9.64 -0.75 17.51
N ASN A 2 -9.77 0.37 16.80
CA ASN A 2 -9.27 1.67 17.26
C ASN A 2 -9.84 2.00 18.66
N PRO A 3 -9.01 2.23 19.70
CA PRO A 3 -9.47 2.47 21.06
C PRO A 3 -10.20 3.81 21.25
N ASP A 4 -9.97 4.78 20.35
CA ASP A 4 -10.71 6.05 20.34
C ASP A 4 -11.64 6.13 19.12
N PRO A 5 -12.97 5.95 19.29
CA PRO A 5 -13.93 5.96 18.19
C PRO A 5 -14.11 7.34 17.55
N LYS A 6 -13.60 8.42 18.14
CA LYS A 6 -13.63 9.76 17.54
C LYS A 6 -12.52 9.97 16.50
N LEU A 7 -11.45 9.15 16.56
CA LEU A 7 -10.36 9.20 15.59
C LEU A 7 -10.73 8.38 14.35
N SER A 8 -10.79 9.03 13.20
CA SER A 8 -10.98 8.37 11.91
C SER A 8 -9.64 8.04 11.27
N LEU A 9 -9.43 6.76 10.94
CA LEU A 9 -8.27 6.26 10.19
C LEU A 9 -6.92 6.86 10.65
N PRO A 10 -6.58 6.76 11.96
CA PRO A 10 -5.41 7.45 12.51
C PRO A 10 -4.10 7.05 11.82
N VAL A 11 -3.99 5.79 11.37
CA VAL A 11 -2.83 5.32 10.60
C VAL A 11 -2.77 5.98 9.22
N HIS A 12 -3.88 6.12 8.50
CA HIS A 12 -3.90 6.84 7.21
C HIS A 12 -3.46 8.29 7.37
N GLN A 13 -3.88 8.97 8.44
CA GLN A 13 -3.48 10.35 8.73
C GLN A 13 -1.96 10.45 8.97
N VAL A 14 -1.42 9.60 9.86
CA VAL A 14 0.01 9.62 10.17
C VAL A 14 0.84 9.26 8.93
N MET A 15 0.45 8.23 8.17
CA MET A 15 1.22 7.79 7.02
C MET A 15 1.12 8.78 5.86
N LEU A 16 -0.09 9.11 5.38
CA LEU A 16 -0.29 9.93 4.18
C LEU A 16 -0.04 11.42 4.43
N VAL A 17 -0.66 11.99 5.48
CA VAL A 17 -0.71 13.45 5.67
C VAL A 17 0.53 13.96 6.39
N VAL A 18 0.94 13.28 7.47
CA VAL A 18 2.07 13.74 8.29
C VAL A 18 3.40 13.34 7.66
N ASN A 19 3.53 12.11 7.16
CA ASN A 19 4.80 11.57 6.67
C ASN A 19 4.90 11.46 5.15
N GLY A 20 3.83 11.69 4.38
CA GLY A 20 3.85 11.55 2.92
C GLY A 20 4.07 10.12 2.42
N ILE A 21 3.82 9.10 3.25
CA ILE A 21 3.98 7.68 2.93
C ILE A 21 2.70 7.17 2.28
N HIS A 22 2.81 6.74 1.01
CA HIS A 22 1.71 6.12 0.28
C HIS A 22 1.28 4.79 0.89
N LEU A 23 -0.03 4.53 0.85
CA LEU A 23 -0.62 3.26 1.28
C LEU A 23 -0.95 2.40 0.06
N LEU A 24 -0.66 1.11 0.19
CA LEU A 24 -0.99 0.08 -0.80
C LEU A 24 -1.73 -1.05 -0.08
N GLU A 25 -2.95 -1.31 -0.52
CA GLU A 25 -3.88 -2.20 0.18
C GLU A 25 -4.25 -3.39 -0.72
N ASN A 26 -4.72 -4.49 -0.12
CA ASN A 26 -5.27 -5.66 -0.82
C ASN A 26 -4.28 -6.40 -1.76
N LEU A 27 -3.00 -6.50 -1.40
CA LEU A 27 -2.02 -7.28 -2.15
C LEU A 27 -2.21 -8.80 -1.99
N LYS A 28 -1.97 -9.54 -3.08
CA LYS A 28 -1.91 -11.00 -3.10
C LYS A 28 -0.46 -11.45 -2.84
N LEU A 29 -0.17 -11.92 -1.63
CA LEU A 29 1.20 -12.20 -1.17
C LEU A 29 1.46 -13.67 -0.80
N ASP A 30 0.46 -14.54 -0.92
CA ASP A 30 0.53 -15.96 -0.55
C ASP A 30 1.61 -16.73 -1.31
N GLU A 31 1.82 -16.44 -2.60
CA GLU A 31 2.88 -17.10 -3.37
C GLU A 31 4.28 -16.69 -2.89
N LEU A 32 4.51 -15.39 -2.67
CA LEU A 32 5.80 -14.89 -2.15
C LEU A 32 6.08 -15.41 -0.74
N ALA A 33 5.06 -15.40 0.12
CA ALA A 33 5.14 -15.93 1.48
C ALA A 33 5.42 -17.44 1.47
N GLY A 34 4.73 -18.21 0.63
CA GLY A 34 4.93 -19.66 0.48
C GLY A 34 6.33 -20.02 -0.03
N LYS A 35 6.94 -19.15 -0.84
CA LYS A 35 8.33 -19.29 -1.33
C LYS A 35 9.39 -18.67 -0.40
N GLN A 36 8.99 -18.08 0.73
CA GLN A 36 9.87 -17.36 1.66
C GLN A 36 10.72 -16.28 0.97
N VAL A 37 10.14 -15.58 0.00
CA VAL A 37 10.80 -14.51 -0.74
C VAL A 37 10.50 -13.18 -0.05
N TYR A 38 11.46 -12.69 0.73
CA TYR A 38 11.33 -11.46 1.53
C TYR A 38 12.01 -10.23 0.90
N GLU A 39 12.91 -10.46 -0.05
CA GLU A 39 13.62 -9.40 -0.78
C GLU A 39 13.50 -9.66 -2.28
N PHE A 40 13.09 -8.61 -3.00
CA PHE A 40 12.85 -8.62 -4.45
C PHE A 40 12.76 -7.17 -4.94
N ALA A 41 12.99 -6.96 -6.22
CA ALA A 41 12.67 -5.70 -6.87
C ALA A 41 11.14 -5.59 -6.99
N PHE A 42 10.57 -4.60 -6.29
CA PHE A 42 9.16 -4.27 -6.35
C PHE A 42 8.91 -3.21 -7.42
N ILE A 43 8.10 -3.55 -8.42
CA ILE A 43 7.77 -2.66 -9.54
C ILE A 43 6.28 -2.38 -9.53
N MET A 44 5.90 -1.11 -9.45
CA MET A 44 4.51 -0.67 -9.43
C MET A 44 4.37 0.65 -10.18
N GLN A 45 3.35 0.76 -11.04
CA GLN A 45 3.03 1.99 -11.75
C GLN A 45 1.56 2.35 -11.50
N PRO A 46 1.26 3.53 -10.94
CA PRO A 46 -0.10 4.03 -10.86
C PRO A 46 -0.58 4.51 -12.24
N LEU A 47 -1.90 4.50 -12.46
CA LEU A 47 -2.49 5.05 -13.66
C LEU A 47 -2.23 6.56 -13.74
N LYS A 48 -1.86 7.04 -14.94
CA LYS A 48 -1.67 8.47 -15.20
C LYS A 48 -3.04 9.16 -15.35
N ALA A 49 -3.71 9.41 -14.22
CA ALA A 49 -5.00 10.08 -14.15
C ALA A 49 -4.91 11.34 -13.27
N GLN A 50 -5.30 12.50 -13.81
CA GLN A 50 -5.26 13.76 -13.08
C GLN A 50 -6.44 13.87 -12.10
N GLY A 51 -6.16 14.39 -10.89
CA GLY A 51 -7.18 14.64 -9.86
C GLY A 51 -7.59 13.43 -9.02
N PHE A 52 -6.99 12.26 -9.25
CA PHE A 52 -7.27 11.05 -8.50
C PHE A 52 -6.49 11.05 -7.17
N THR A 53 -7.13 10.60 -6.10
CA THR A 53 -6.50 10.43 -4.77
C THR A 53 -5.86 9.06 -4.57
N GLY A 54 -6.07 8.13 -5.52
CA GLY A 54 -5.51 6.78 -5.52
C GLY A 54 -5.63 6.14 -6.91
N SER A 55 -4.97 5.00 -7.09
CA SER A 55 -4.98 4.23 -8.35
C SER A 55 -5.11 2.74 -8.04
N THR A 56 -5.87 2.02 -8.86
CA THR A 56 -5.68 0.57 -8.96
C THR A 56 -4.31 0.29 -9.55
N VAL A 57 -3.66 -0.77 -9.11
CA VAL A 57 -2.32 -1.17 -9.55
C VAL A 57 -2.23 -2.68 -9.71
N ALA A 58 -1.28 -3.13 -10.54
CA ALA A 58 -0.90 -4.53 -10.69
C ALA A 58 0.62 -4.65 -10.45
N PRO A 59 1.06 -4.68 -9.18
CA PRO A 59 2.49 -4.71 -8.86
C PRO A 59 3.11 -6.06 -9.23
N VAL A 60 4.40 -6.03 -9.57
CA VAL A 60 5.19 -7.22 -9.88
C VAL A 60 6.42 -7.27 -8.98
N ALA A 61 6.72 -8.46 -8.48
CA ALA A 61 7.96 -8.77 -7.78
C ALA A 61 8.91 -9.49 -8.74
N VAL A 62 10.14 -8.99 -8.87
CA VAL A 62 11.20 -9.62 -9.67
C VAL A 62 12.37 -9.97 -8.76
N ARG A 63 12.84 -11.21 -8.83
CA ARG A 63 14.00 -11.70 -8.09
C ARG A 63 15.04 -12.24 -9.06
#